data_AF-A3W3A5-F1
#
_entry.id   AF-A3W3A5-F1
#
_cell.length_a   1.000
_cell.length_b   1.000
_cell.length_c   1.000
_cell.angle_alpha   90.00
_cell.angle_beta   90.00
_cell.angle_gamma   90.00
#
_symmetry.space_group_name_H-M   'P 1'
#
loop_
_entity.id
_entity.type
_entity.pdbx_description
1 polymer ?
#
loop_
_entity_poly.entity_id
_entity_poly.type
_entity_poly.pdbx_seq_one_letter_code
_entity_poly.pdbx_strand_id
1 'polypeptide(L)'
;DPFYAEKTLCIHCSVVEPDTGESYDRDPRGTAEKAEAYLKSSGIGDVAYFGPEAEFFIFDDVRFSNTINKVSYQVDAVDASWNSDTEYEMGNTGHRPGLKGGYFPVNPVDDAQDLRAEMLSTMKRIGMKVDKHHHEVASCQHELGLIFGTLTKQADEIQKYKYIIHNVAHAYGKSATFMPKPIYGDNGSGMHVNMSIWKDGKPLFAGDKYADLSQEALYFIGGILKHAKTLNAFTNPGTNSYKRLIPGFEAPVLRAYSARNRSGCVRIPWTESPKAKRVEARFPDPSANPYLAFSALLMAGLDGIKSKIDPGEAMDKNLYDLPAEELKDIPTVCGSLREALDCLAADHDFLLAGDVFTKDQIEAYIALKFDEVHKYEHTPHPVEFGMYYSC
;
A
#
# COMPACT_ATOMS: atom_id res chain seq x y z
N ASP A 1 25.13 -4.67 -5.32
CA ASP A 1 23.93 -5.31 -5.87
C ASP A 1 24.14 -6.83 -5.82
N PRO A 2 23.19 -7.62 -5.32
CA PRO A 2 23.37 -9.07 -5.20
C PRO A 2 23.07 -9.85 -6.50
N PHE A 3 22.59 -9.21 -7.57
CA PHE A 3 22.13 -9.88 -8.80
C PHE A 3 23.02 -9.59 -10.01
N TYR A 4 23.68 -8.43 -10.07
CA TYR A 4 24.59 -8.14 -11.19
C TYR A 4 25.83 -9.04 -11.20
N ALA A 5 26.22 -9.49 -12.40
CA ALA A 5 27.43 -10.27 -12.61
C ALA A 5 28.71 -9.49 -12.24
N GLU A 6 28.74 -8.20 -12.56
CA GLU A 6 29.84 -7.32 -12.21
C GLU A 6 29.59 -6.62 -10.86
N LYS A 7 30.66 -6.46 -10.08
CA LYS A 7 30.60 -5.80 -8.76
C LYS A 7 30.07 -4.38 -8.91
N THR A 8 28.85 -4.17 -8.43
CA THR A 8 28.12 -2.91 -8.61
C THR A 8 27.61 -2.40 -7.26
N LEU A 9 27.80 -1.10 -7.01
CA LEU A 9 27.25 -0.39 -5.84
C LEU A 9 26.04 0.45 -6.28
N CYS A 10 24.90 0.27 -5.59
CA CYS A 10 23.70 1.06 -5.81
C CYS A 10 23.63 2.17 -4.76
N ILE A 11 23.36 3.40 -5.18
CA ILE A 11 23.32 4.59 -4.32
C ILE A 11 21.97 5.29 -4.53
N HIS A 12 21.26 5.57 -3.44
CA HIS A 12 20.07 6.43 -3.48
C HIS A 12 20.50 7.88 -3.62
N CYS A 13 19.85 8.62 -4.53
CA CYS A 13 20.12 10.03 -4.78
C CYS A 13 18.82 10.83 -4.68
N SER A 14 18.95 12.09 -4.29
CA SER A 14 17.90 13.11 -4.48
C SER A 14 18.22 13.94 -5.72
N VAL A 15 17.22 14.57 -6.31
CA VAL A 15 17.36 15.42 -7.50
C VAL A 15 17.52 16.88 -7.09
N VAL A 16 18.42 17.59 -7.77
CA VAL A 16 18.67 19.02 -7.57
C VAL A 16 18.57 19.76 -8.89
N GLU A 17 18.24 21.04 -8.83
CA GLU A 17 18.27 21.94 -9.97
C GLU A 17 19.72 22.15 -10.44
N PRO A 18 20.04 21.97 -11.73
CA PRO A 18 21.42 21.99 -12.21
C PRO A 18 22.09 23.36 -12.10
N ASP A 19 21.31 24.45 -12.21
CA ASP A 19 21.82 25.82 -12.22
C ASP A 19 22.07 26.36 -10.80
N THR A 20 21.23 25.98 -9.83
CA THR A 20 21.29 26.51 -8.44
C THR A 20 21.84 25.51 -7.43
N GLY A 21 21.76 24.21 -7.73
CA GLY A 21 22.05 23.14 -6.77
C GLY A 21 20.99 22.99 -5.67
N GLU A 22 19.87 23.72 -5.75
CA GLU A 22 18.76 23.62 -4.82
C GLU A 22 17.97 22.33 -5.03
N SER A 23 17.30 21.83 -3.98
CA SER A 23 16.49 20.63 -4.07
C SER A 23 15.37 20.78 -5.10
N TYR A 24 15.21 19.78 -5.97
CA TYR A 24 14.14 19.79 -6.97
C TYR A 24 12.78 19.56 -6.30
N ASP A 25 11.85 20.49 -6.49
CA ASP A 25 10.56 20.47 -5.78
C ASP A 25 9.64 19.31 -6.17
N ARG A 26 9.87 18.66 -7.32
CA ARG A 26 9.09 17.49 -7.71
C ARG A 26 9.76 16.16 -7.37
N ASP A 27 10.94 16.17 -6.73
CA ASP A 27 11.59 14.94 -6.26
C ASP A 27 10.81 14.30 -5.11
N PRO A 28 10.23 13.09 -5.29
CA PRO A 28 9.51 12.40 -4.24
C PRO A 28 10.36 12.16 -2.99
N ARG A 29 11.65 11.85 -3.15
CA ARG A 29 12.54 11.59 -2.01
C ARG A 29 12.80 12.87 -1.23
N GLY A 30 13.01 13.99 -1.92
CA GLY A 30 13.06 15.32 -1.32
C GLY A 30 11.78 15.69 -0.55
N THR A 31 10.60 15.39 -1.08
CA THR A 31 9.31 15.57 -0.37
C THR A 31 9.27 14.80 0.96
N ALA A 32 9.76 13.55 0.98
CA ALA A 32 9.86 12.75 2.21
C ALA A 32 10.81 13.37 3.25
N GLU A 33 11.97 13.87 2.82
CA GLU A 33 12.92 14.56 3.68
C GLU A 33 12.33 15.86 4.25
N LYS A 34 11.62 16.63 3.42
CA LYS A 34 10.90 17.84 3.85
C LYS A 34 9.79 17.50 4.87
N ALA A 35 9.06 16.40 4.69
CA ALA A 35 8.02 15.97 5.63
C ALA A 35 8.59 15.61 7.02
N GLU A 36 9.73 14.91 7.07
CA GLU A 36 10.44 14.64 8.32
C GLU A 36 10.98 15.91 8.97
N ALA A 37 11.46 16.88 8.18
CA ALA A 37 11.89 18.17 8.68
C ALA A 37 10.72 19.01 9.24
N TYR A 38 9.58 19.00 8.57
CA TYR A 38 8.37 19.70 9.00
C TYR A 38 7.83 19.15 10.33
N LEU A 39 7.84 17.84 10.52
CA LEU A 39 7.50 17.22 11.82
C LEU A 39 8.32 17.85 12.95
N LYS A 40 9.65 17.96 12.78
CA LYS A 40 10.54 18.56 13.78
C LYS A 40 10.25 20.04 13.98
N SER A 41 10.15 20.81 12.91
CA SER A 41 9.91 22.26 13.01
C SER A 41 8.52 22.60 13.57
N SER A 42 7.55 21.71 13.43
CA SER A 42 6.21 21.86 14.04
C SER A 42 6.22 21.71 15.57
N GLY A 43 7.26 21.08 16.14
CA GLY A 43 7.36 20.77 17.56
C GLY A 43 6.46 19.61 18.03
N ILE A 44 5.73 18.94 17.12
CA ILE A 44 4.85 17.80 17.45
C ILE A 44 5.67 16.56 17.83
N GLY A 45 6.77 16.31 17.14
CA GLY A 45 7.69 15.21 17.45
C GLY A 45 9.04 15.34 16.75
N ASP A 46 9.96 14.45 17.08
CA ASP A 46 11.33 14.46 16.55
C ASP A 46 11.53 13.44 15.43
N VAL A 47 10.78 12.33 15.49
CA VAL A 47 10.91 11.20 14.56
C VAL A 47 9.54 10.59 14.32
N ALA A 48 9.21 10.34 13.04
CA ALA A 48 8.09 9.48 12.66
C ALA A 48 8.62 8.15 12.12
N TYR A 49 8.12 7.05 12.68
CA TYR A 49 8.43 5.70 12.23
C TYR A 49 7.31 5.14 11.35
N PHE A 50 7.71 4.49 10.27
CA PHE A 50 6.87 3.86 9.27
C PHE A 50 7.22 2.38 9.14
N GLY A 51 6.20 1.52 9.13
CA GLY A 51 6.28 0.07 8.95
C GLY A 51 5.26 -0.40 7.90
N PRO A 52 5.59 -0.31 6.60
CA PRO A 52 4.75 -0.80 5.51
C PRO A 52 4.84 -2.33 5.36
N GLU A 53 3.69 -2.97 5.19
CA GLU A 53 3.53 -4.38 4.88
C GLU A 53 3.03 -4.49 3.42
N ALA A 54 3.96 -4.60 2.47
CA ALA A 54 3.64 -4.65 1.04
C ALA A 54 3.48 -6.09 0.55
N GLU A 55 2.24 -6.49 0.32
CA GLU A 55 1.86 -7.77 -0.24
C GLU A 55 2.18 -7.84 -1.74
N PHE A 56 2.32 -9.05 -2.29
CA PHE A 56 2.60 -9.26 -3.72
C PHE A 56 2.11 -10.62 -4.20
N PHE A 57 2.08 -10.79 -5.51
CA PHE A 57 1.80 -12.07 -6.16
C PHE A 57 3.04 -12.59 -6.88
N ILE A 58 3.14 -13.91 -7.03
CA ILE A 58 4.12 -14.56 -7.89
C ILE A 58 3.38 -15.42 -8.91
N PHE A 59 3.74 -15.27 -10.18
CA PHE A 59 3.17 -16.04 -11.30
C PHE A 59 4.26 -16.76 -12.08
N ASP A 60 3.90 -17.83 -12.78
CA ASP A 60 4.76 -18.57 -13.70
C ASP A 60 4.63 -18.05 -15.14
N ASP A 61 3.43 -17.62 -15.55
CA ASP A 61 3.17 -17.02 -16.88
C ASP A 61 2.30 -15.77 -16.75
N VAL A 62 2.65 -14.71 -17.47
CA VAL A 62 1.89 -13.46 -17.52
C VAL A 62 1.85 -12.94 -18.95
N ARG A 63 0.66 -12.86 -19.53
CA ARG A 63 0.42 -12.37 -20.90
C ARG A 63 -0.65 -11.30 -20.90
N PHE A 64 -0.42 -10.21 -21.64
CA PHE A 64 -1.42 -9.16 -21.83
C PHE A 64 -1.36 -8.55 -23.23
N SER A 65 -2.48 -7.97 -23.67
CA SER A 65 -2.61 -7.24 -24.94
C SER A 65 -3.50 -6.03 -24.75
N ASN A 66 -3.10 -4.88 -25.30
CA ASN A 66 -3.94 -3.70 -25.42
C ASN A 66 -3.72 -3.07 -26.81
N THR A 67 -4.42 -3.61 -27.80
CA THR A 67 -4.36 -3.21 -29.21
C THR A 67 -5.75 -2.93 -29.74
N ILE A 68 -5.87 -2.24 -30.88
CA ILE A 68 -7.14 -1.75 -31.44
C ILE A 68 -8.25 -2.81 -31.53
N ASN A 69 -7.89 -4.08 -31.74
CA ASN A 69 -8.82 -5.20 -31.88
C ASN A 69 -8.68 -6.27 -30.78
N LYS A 70 -7.83 -6.07 -29.77
CA LYS A 70 -7.61 -7.05 -28.70
C LYS A 70 -7.16 -6.41 -27.38
N VAL A 71 -8.04 -6.51 -26.39
CA VAL A 71 -7.75 -6.24 -24.97
C VAL A 71 -7.89 -7.55 -24.20
N SER A 72 -6.83 -7.99 -23.52
CA SER A 72 -6.84 -9.25 -22.75
C SER A 72 -5.71 -9.29 -21.74
N TYR A 73 -5.89 -10.05 -20.67
CA TYR A 73 -4.79 -10.51 -19.82
C TYR A 73 -5.02 -11.97 -19.43
N GLN A 74 -3.93 -12.67 -19.12
CA GLN A 74 -3.91 -14.01 -18.56
C GLN A 74 -2.71 -14.08 -17.62
N VAL A 75 -2.95 -14.60 -16.42
CA VAL A 75 -1.90 -14.96 -15.47
C VAL A 75 -2.03 -16.44 -15.17
N ASP A 76 -0.92 -17.08 -14.87
CA ASP A 76 -0.91 -18.49 -14.50
C ASP A 76 0.18 -18.78 -13.47
N ALA A 77 -0.08 -19.77 -12.61
CA ALA A 77 0.89 -20.27 -11.64
C ALA A 77 0.57 -21.72 -11.25
N VAL A 78 1.58 -22.47 -10.83
CA VAL A 78 1.46 -23.88 -10.44
C VAL A 78 0.54 -24.07 -9.24
N ASP A 79 0.54 -23.13 -8.30
CA ASP A 79 -0.29 -23.06 -7.08
C ASP A 79 -1.67 -22.42 -7.33
N ALA A 80 -1.93 -21.92 -8.53
CA ALA A 80 -3.17 -21.24 -8.85
C ALA A 80 -4.38 -22.15 -8.73
N SER A 81 -5.44 -21.66 -8.07
CA SER A 81 -6.64 -22.45 -7.78
C SER A 81 -7.38 -22.95 -9.02
N TRP A 82 -7.17 -22.33 -10.19
CA TRP A 82 -7.78 -22.72 -11.46
C TRP A 82 -7.05 -23.87 -12.18
N ASN A 83 -5.89 -24.32 -11.69
CA ASN A 83 -5.12 -25.40 -12.32
C ASN A 83 -5.38 -26.80 -11.72
N SER A 84 -6.55 -27.01 -11.11
CA SER A 84 -6.89 -28.26 -10.42
C SER A 84 -7.02 -29.46 -11.37
N ASP A 85 -7.39 -29.22 -12.63
CA ASP A 85 -7.57 -30.23 -13.68
C ASP A 85 -6.56 -30.09 -14.85
N THR A 86 -5.63 -29.14 -14.77
CA THR A 86 -4.61 -28.92 -15.79
C THR A 86 -3.70 -30.15 -15.95
N GLU A 87 -3.50 -30.59 -17.19
CA GLU A 87 -2.54 -31.64 -17.52
C GLU A 87 -1.10 -31.08 -17.51
N TYR A 88 -0.23 -31.72 -16.74
CA TYR A 88 1.20 -31.45 -16.71
C TYR A 88 1.95 -32.66 -17.23
N GLU A 89 3.10 -32.45 -17.89
CA GLU A 89 3.94 -33.52 -18.45
C GLU A 89 4.30 -34.58 -17.39
N MET A 90 4.58 -34.15 -16.16
CA MET A 90 4.93 -35.02 -15.03
C MET A 90 3.73 -35.45 -14.17
N GLY A 91 2.51 -35.11 -14.57
CA GLY A 91 1.27 -35.32 -13.81
C GLY A 91 0.92 -34.17 -12.87
N ASN A 92 -0.38 -34.01 -12.57
CA ASN A 92 -0.90 -33.00 -11.65
C ASN A 92 -0.88 -33.55 -10.20
N THR A 93 -0.18 -32.87 -9.28
CA THR A 93 -0.01 -33.33 -7.89
C THR A 93 -1.20 -33.01 -6.99
N GLY A 94 -2.12 -32.12 -7.41
CA GLY A 94 -3.40 -31.88 -6.75
C GLY A 94 -3.38 -31.10 -5.41
N HIS A 95 -2.23 -30.64 -4.93
CA HIS A 95 -2.12 -29.87 -3.69
C HIS A 95 -2.08 -28.37 -3.98
N ARG A 96 -3.20 -27.66 -3.77
CA ARG A 96 -3.30 -26.21 -4.04
C ARG A 96 -4.17 -25.50 -3.02
N PRO A 97 -3.88 -24.22 -2.72
CA PRO A 97 -4.83 -23.37 -2.02
C PRO A 97 -6.05 -23.13 -2.91
N GLY A 98 -7.25 -23.21 -2.31
CA GLY A 98 -8.47 -22.72 -2.96
C GLY A 98 -8.47 -21.18 -3.04
N LEU A 99 -9.50 -20.61 -3.67
CA LEU A 99 -9.76 -19.17 -3.57
C LEU A 99 -9.85 -18.76 -2.10
N LYS A 100 -9.14 -17.69 -1.72
CA LYS A 100 -9.03 -17.23 -0.33
C LYS A 100 -8.50 -18.29 0.65
N GLY A 101 -7.79 -19.30 0.15
CA GLY A 101 -7.32 -20.46 0.91
C GLY A 101 -5.81 -20.51 1.12
N GLY A 102 -5.06 -19.48 0.73
CA GLY A 102 -3.60 -19.42 0.81
C GLY A 102 -3.05 -19.13 2.21
N TYR A 103 -3.90 -18.76 3.17
CA TYR A 103 -3.43 -18.30 4.48
C TYR A 103 -3.00 -19.47 5.39
N PHE A 104 -1.70 -19.74 5.43
CA PHE A 104 -1.01 -20.72 6.28
C PHE A 104 -1.26 -22.23 6.06
N PRO A 105 -1.69 -22.74 4.89
CA PRO A 105 -1.50 -24.16 4.62
C PRO A 105 0.01 -24.45 4.52
N VAL A 106 0.44 -25.60 5.05
CA VAL A 106 1.85 -26.02 4.98
C VAL A 106 2.17 -26.67 3.63
N ASN A 107 3.46 -26.86 3.32
CA ASN A 107 3.88 -27.64 2.17
C ASN A 107 3.21 -29.05 2.20
N PRO A 108 2.80 -29.61 1.04
CA PRO A 108 3.07 -29.13 -0.31
C PRO A 108 2.04 -28.15 -0.89
N VAL A 109 1.07 -27.68 -0.10
CA VAL A 109 0.06 -26.70 -0.60
C VAL A 109 0.69 -25.32 -0.81
N ASP A 110 1.51 -24.87 0.13
CA ASP A 110 2.39 -23.71 -0.04
C ASP A 110 3.68 -24.18 -0.72
N ASP A 111 3.91 -23.76 -1.97
CA ASP A 111 5.07 -24.14 -2.77
C ASP A 111 6.22 -23.12 -2.68
N ALA A 112 5.94 -21.91 -2.17
CA ALA A 112 6.83 -20.76 -2.22
C ALA A 112 7.62 -20.52 -0.92
N GLN A 113 7.60 -21.46 0.04
CA GLN A 113 8.32 -21.34 1.31
C GLN A 113 9.82 -21.03 1.13
N ASP A 114 10.52 -21.80 0.29
CA ASP A 114 11.96 -21.60 0.03
C ASP A 114 12.23 -20.31 -0.75
N LEU A 115 11.35 -19.98 -1.70
CA LEU A 115 11.45 -18.74 -2.50
C LEU A 115 11.33 -17.50 -1.60
N ARG A 116 10.35 -17.47 -0.70
CA ARG A 116 10.20 -16.39 0.29
C ARG A 116 11.38 -16.32 1.26
N ALA A 117 11.91 -17.48 1.67
CA ALA A 117 13.09 -17.53 2.53
C ALA A 117 14.34 -16.94 1.84
N GLU A 118 14.54 -17.20 0.55
CA GLU A 118 15.66 -16.61 -0.22
C GLU A 118 15.50 -15.10 -0.43
N MET A 119 14.27 -14.62 -0.61
CA MET A 119 14.00 -13.17 -0.64
C MET A 119 14.45 -12.51 0.67
N LEU A 120 14.05 -13.04 1.82
CA LEU A 120 14.46 -12.53 3.13
C LEU A 120 15.97 -12.66 3.37
N SER A 121 16.57 -13.79 3.00
CA SER A 121 18.02 -14.02 3.13
C SER A 121 18.80 -12.97 2.33
N THR A 122 18.34 -12.66 1.11
CA THR A 122 18.92 -11.66 0.23
C THR A 122 18.81 -10.25 0.78
N MET A 123 17.62 -9.87 1.28
CA MET A 123 17.39 -8.59 1.97
C MET A 123 18.35 -8.42 3.14
N LYS A 124 18.49 -9.46 3.98
CA LYS A 124 19.39 -9.44 5.13
C LYS A 124 20.86 -9.32 4.72
N ARG A 125 21.30 -10.00 3.66
CA ARG A 125 22.68 -9.93 3.13
C ARG A 125 23.10 -8.51 2.75
N ILE A 126 22.16 -7.70 2.24
CA ILE A 126 22.44 -6.30 1.87
C ILE A 126 22.16 -5.30 3.01
N GLY A 127 21.91 -5.78 4.23
CA GLY A 127 21.75 -4.96 5.42
C GLY A 127 20.33 -4.45 5.71
N MET A 128 19.30 -4.95 5.00
CA MET A 128 17.91 -4.65 5.35
C MET A 128 17.51 -5.36 6.65
N LYS A 129 16.57 -4.76 7.39
CA LYS A 129 16.01 -5.34 8.61
C LYS A 129 14.65 -5.96 8.29
N VAL A 130 14.56 -7.27 8.43
CA VAL A 130 13.38 -8.09 8.11
C VAL A 130 12.92 -8.88 9.34
N ASP A 131 11.66 -9.31 9.38
CA ASP A 131 11.10 -10.07 10.51
C ASP A 131 10.50 -11.44 10.10
N LYS A 132 9.47 -11.46 9.24
CA LYS A 132 8.62 -12.61 8.93
C LYS A 132 8.46 -12.78 7.42
N HIS A 133 8.05 -13.97 7.01
CA HIS A 133 7.44 -14.21 5.71
C HIS A 133 6.29 -15.19 5.86
N HIS A 134 5.29 -15.06 5.00
CA HIS A 134 4.21 -16.04 4.91
C HIS A 134 3.53 -15.99 3.55
N HIS A 135 2.79 -17.05 3.26
CA HIS A 135 1.76 -17.03 2.24
C HIS A 135 0.59 -16.17 2.72
N GLU A 136 -0.02 -15.44 1.80
CA GLU A 136 -1.18 -14.57 2.04
C GLU A 136 -2.49 -15.24 1.61
N VAL A 137 -3.62 -14.55 1.77
CA VAL A 137 -4.95 -15.15 1.63
C VAL A 137 -5.25 -15.67 0.22
N ALA A 138 -4.90 -14.92 -0.84
CA ALA A 138 -5.16 -15.37 -2.20
C ALA A 138 -4.21 -16.49 -2.64
N SER A 139 -4.63 -17.27 -3.64
CA SER A 139 -3.95 -18.52 -4.06
C SER A 139 -2.46 -18.39 -4.42
N CYS A 140 -2.01 -17.25 -4.98
CA CYS A 140 -0.61 -17.03 -5.39
C CYS A 140 0.02 -15.79 -4.71
N GLN A 141 -0.43 -15.48 -3.48
CA GLN A 141 -0.12 -14.23 -2.78
C GLN A 141 0.86 -14.45 -1.64
N HIS A 142 1.72 -13.47 -1.40
CA HIS A 142 2.73 -13.52 -0.35
C HIS A 142 2.94 -12.17 0.33
N GLU A 143 3.49 -12.22 1.54
CA GLU A 143 3.96 -11.07 2.29
C GLU A 143 5.31 -11.41 2.94
N LEU A 144 6.24 -10.45 2.88
CA LEU A 144 7.43 -10.44 3.73
C LEU A 144 7.37 -9.17 4.58
N GLY A 145 7.81 -9.26 5.83
CA GLY A 145 7.78 -8.13 6.73
C GLY A 145 9.14 -7.42 6.85
N LEU A 146 9.05 -6.11 7.02
CA LEU A 146 10.18 -5.21 7.27
C LEU A 146 10.08 -4.68 8.70
N ILE A 147 11.22 -4.59 9.37
CA ILE A 147 11.29 -3.78 10.60
C ILE A 147 11.11 -2.32 10.19
N PHE A 148 10.29 -1.59 10.94
CA PHE A 148 10.01 -0.18 10.70
C PHE A 148 11.28 0.68 10.74
N GLY A 149 11.21 1.83 10.08
CA GLY A 149 12.28 2.82 9.98
C GLY A 149 11.71 4.24 9.97
N THR A 150 12.57 5.26 9.89
CA THR A 150 12.08 6.63 9.69
C THR A 150 11.43 6.75 8.30
N LEU A 151 10.58 7.75 8.07
CA LEU A 151 9.78 7.90 6.85
C LEU A 151 10.60 7.74 5.57
N THR A 152 11.64 8.56 5.38
CA THR A 152 12.46 8.54 4.15
C THR A 152 13.21 7.22 4.02
N LYS A 153 13.79 6.75 5.14
CA LYS A 153 14.53 5.50 5.17
C LYS A 153 13.65 4.31 4.81
N GLN A 154 12.43 4.26 5.31
CA GLN A 154 11.53 3.15 5.04
C GLN A 154 10.99 3.19 3.60
N ALA A 155 10.84 4.38 3.01
CA ALA A 155 10.55 4.49 1.59
C ALA A 155 11.71 3.97 0.72
N ASP A 156 12.97 4.26 1.09
CA ASP A 156 14.15 3.64 0.47
C ASP A 156 14.11 2.10 0.62
N GLU A 157 13.75 1.58 1.79
CA GLU A 157 13.60 0.12 2.03
C GLU A 157 12.52 -0.51 1.15
N ILE A 158 11.37 0.15 0.93
CA ILE A 158 10.32 -0.37 0.03
C ILE A 158 10.80 -0.46 -1.42
N GLN A 159 11.60 0.49 -1.89
CA GLN A 159 12.16 0.41 -3.25
C GLN A 159 13.09 -0.81 -3.38
N LYS A 160 13.95 -1.04 -2.39
CA LYS A 160 14.84 -2.22 -2.35
C LYS A 160 14.07 -3.53 -2.19
N TYR A 161 13.01 -3.51 -1.38
CA TYR A 161 12.11 -4.65 -1.16
C TYR A 161 11.50 -5.14 -2.48
N LYS A 162 10.89 -4.23 -3.25
CA LYS A 162 10.33 -4.55 -4.56
C LYS A 162 11.40 -5.05 -5.53
N TYR A 163 12.56 -4.40 -5.56
CA TYR A 163 13.68 -4.81 -6.42
C TYR A 163 14.15 -6.23 -6.11
N ILE A 164 14.34 -6.58 -4.84
CA ILE A 164 14.79 -7.92 -4.45
C ILE A 164 13.74 -8.98 -4.77
N ILE A 165 12.47 -8.72 -4.47
CA ILE A 165 11.40 -9.67 -4.76
C ILE A 165 11.29 -9.94 -6.27
N HIS A 166 11.31 -8.89 -7.10
CA HIS A 166 11.30 -9.07 -8.55
C HIS A 166 12.49 -9.89 -9.05
N ASN A 167 13.70 -9.61 -8.58
CA ASN A 167 14.90 -10.30 -9.08
C ASN A 167 15.04 -11.73 -8.55
N VAL A 168 14.67 -11.99 -7.29
CA VAL A 168 14.66 -13.35 -6.76
C VAL A 168 13.59 -14.18 -7.46
N ALA A 169 12.38 -13.65 -7.67
CA ALA A 169 11.36 -14.35 -8.47
C ALA A 169 11.87 -14.64 -9.88
N HIS A 170 12.48 -13.65 -10.55
CA HIS A 170 13.04 -13.81 -11.89
C HIS A 170 14.14 -14.88 -11.96
N ALA A 171 15.04 -14.93 -10.97
CA ALA A 171 16.08 -15.94 -10.89
C ALA A 171 15.53 -17.37 -10.72
N TYR A 172 14.32 -17.51 -10.20
CA TYR A 172 13.59 -18.78 -10.07
C TYR A 172 12.68 -19.08 -11.28
N GLY A 173 12.77 -18.28 -12.35
CA GLY A 173 11.93 -18.45 -13.55
C GLY A 173 10.48 -18.01 -13.35
N LYS A 174 10.20 -17.19 -12.33
CA LYS A 174 8.87 -16.67 -12.00
C LYS A 174 8.79 -15.16 -12.23
N SER A 175 7.59 -14.61 -12.18
CA SER A 175 7.30 -13.18 -12.32
C SER A 175 6.50 -12.68 -11.12
N ALA A 176 7.09 -11.82 -10.31
CA ALA A 176 6.39 -11.19 -9.18
C ALA A 176 5.72 -9.86 -9.59
N THR A 177 4.59 -9.53 -8.95
CA THR A 177 3.90 -8.26 -9.14
C THR A 177 3.33 -7.72 -7.84
N PHE A 178 3.39 -6.39 -7.72
CA PHE A 178 2.86 -5.58 -6.61
C PHE A 178 1.52 -4.92 -6.96
N MET A 179 0.89 -5.34 -8.06
CA MET A 179 -0.39 -4.78 -8.49
C MET A 179 -1.47 -4.99 -7.41
N PRO A 180 -2.32 -3.99 -7.11
CA PRO A 180 -3.32 -4.10 -6.05
C PRO A 180 -4.36 -5.21 -6.29
N LYS A 181 -4.69 -5.50 -7.54
CA LYS A 181 -5.70 -6.50 -7.90
C LYS A 181 -5.35 -7.18 -9.23
N PRO A 182 -4.47 -8.20 -9.23
CA PRO A 182 -4.13 -8.93 -10.44
C PRO A 182 -5.19 -9.98 -10.83
N ILE A 183 -5.98 -10.47 -9.86
CA ILE A 183 -7.00 -11.50 -10.04
C ILE A 183 -8.36 -11.00 -9.54
N TYR A 184 -9.40 -11.17 -10.35
CA TYR A 184 -10.79 -10.92 -9.95
C TYR A 184 -11.33 -12.10 -9.11
N GLY A 185 -12.05 -11.80 -8.03
CA GLY A 185 -12.70 -12.83 -7.20
C GLY A 185 -11.84 -13.44 -6.08
N ASP A 186 -10.55 -13.09 -5.98
CA ASP A 186 -9.68 -13.46 -4.85
C ASP A 186 -9.18 -12.20 -4.10
N ASN A 187 -8.42 -12.32 -3.02
CA ASN A 187 -7.82 -11.17 -2.33
C ASN A 187 -6.85 -10.38 -3.25
N GLY A 188 -6.54 -9.14 -2.87
CA GLY A 188 -5.62 -8.26 -3.62
C GLY A 188 -4.54 -7.68 -2.71
N SER A 189 -3.45 -7.19 -3.27
CA SER A 189 -2.28 -6.72 -2.52
C SER A 189 -2.48 -5.36 -1.87
N GLY A 190 -2.42 -5.32 -0.55
CA GLY A 190 -2.32 -4.10 0.26
C GLY A 190 -0.88 -3.66 0.54
N MET A 191 -0.75 -2.42 0.98
CA MET A 191 0.43 -1.91 1.66
C MET A 191 -0.01 -1.33 3.00
N HIS A 192 -0.20 -2.17 4.02
CA HIS A 192 -0.62 -1.65 5.33
C HIS A 192 0.50 -0.82 5.94
N VAL A 193 0.25 0.46 6.24
CA VAL A 193 1.29 1.37 6.73
C VAL A 193 1.08 1.62 8.21
N ASN A 194 1.93 0.99 9.04
CA ASN A 194 2.00 1.24 10.47
C ASN A 194 2.79 2.52 10.74
N MET A 195 2.28 3.43 11.57
CA MET A 195 2.84 4.75 11.85
C MET A 195 2.88 5.06 13.35
N SER A 196 3.97 5.67 13.80
CA SER A 196 4.05 6.26 15.14
C SER A 196 4.96 7.49 15.16
N ILE A 197 4.63 8.47 16.00
CA ILE A 197 5.48 9.65 16.26
C ILE A 197 6.14 9.51 17.62
N TRP A 198 7.39 9.96 17.71
CA TRP A 198 8.19 9.97 18.93
C TRP A 198 8.72 11.37 19.21
N LYS A 199 8.74 11.73 20.49
CA LYS A 199 9.26 13.02 20.98
C LYS A 199 10.07 12.79 22.25
N ASP A 200 11.26 13.37 22.32
CA ASP A 200 12.20 13.25 23.44
C ASP A 200 12.44 11.78 23.87
N GLY A 201 12.53 10.88 22.87
CA GLY A 201 12.72 9.44 23.08
C GLY A 201 11.50 8.70 23.65
N LYS A 202 10.31 9.31 23.68
CA LYS A 202 9.06 8.70 24.15
C LYS A 202 8.02 8.57 23.02
N PRO A 203 7.21 7.49 23.01
CA PRO A 203 6.16 7.31 22.01
C PRO A 203 5.03 8.31 22.25
N LEU A 204 4.78 9.21 21.29
CA LEU A 204 3.70 10.20 21.38
C LEU A 204 2.33 9.53 21.34
N PHE A 205 2.22 8.38 20.66
CA PHE A 205 0.93 7.73 20.41
C PHE A 205 0.41 6.88 21.58
N ALA A 206 1.23 6.60 22.58
CA ALA A 206 0.79 5.85 23.75
C ALA A 206 0.11 6.77 24.77
N GLY A 207 -1.03 6.36 25.32
CA GLY A 207 -1.79 7.13 26.31
C GLY A 207 -2.85 6.32 27.02
N ASP A 208 -3.90 7.00 27.48
CA ASP A 208 -4.96 6.47 28.34
C ASP A 208 -6.37 6.51 27.68
N LYS A 209 -6.42 6.77 26.37
CA LYS A 209 -7.67 6.85 25.60
C LYS A 209 -8.01 5.49 24.99
N TYR A 210 -8.83 5.50 23.94
CA TYR A 210 -9.25 4.30 23.25
C TYR A 210 -8.05 3.45 22.82
N ALA A 211 -8.08 2.16 23.19
CA ALA A 211 -7.01 1.19 22.91
C ALA A 211 -5.60 1.62 23.40
N ASP A 212 -5.53 2.35 24.52
CA ASP A 212 -4.33 2.93 25.13
C ASP A 212 -3.57 3.87 24.19
N LEU A 213 -4.30 4.56 23.30
CA LEU A 213 -3.77 5.66 22.52
C LEU A 213 -3.77 6.97 23.32
N SER A 214 -2.90 7.89 22.93
CA SER A 214 -2.96 9.29 23.37
C SER A 214 -4.04 10.07 22.63
N GLN A 215 -4.37 11.27 23.13
CA GLN A 215 -5.28 12.16 22.44
C GLN A 215 -4.68 12.64 21.11
N GLU A 216 -3.36 12.85 21.06
CA GLU A 216 -2.62 13.21 19.86
C GLU A 216 -2.71 12.11 18.79
N ALA A 217 -2.65 10.83 19.18
CA ALA A 217 -2.88 9.74 18.24
C ALA A 217 -4.31 9.72 17.69
N LEU A 218 -5.31 10.01 18.52
CA LEU A 218 -6.70 10.12 18.03
C LEU A 218 -6.86 11.27 17.05
N TYR A 219 -6.25 12.44 17.34
CA TYR A 219 -6.25 13.55 16.39
C TYR A 219 -5.51 13.23 15.09
N PHE A 220 -4.40 12.49 15.18
CA PHE A 220 -3.68 11.99 14.01
C PHE A 220 -4.59 11.11 13.14
N ILE A 221 -5.35 10.20 13.75
CA ILE A 221 -6.37 9.39 13.06
C ILE A 221 -7.44 10.29 12.43
N GLY A 222 -7.92 11.31 13.15
CA GLY A 222 -8.92 12.25 12.65
C GLY A 222 -8.46 12.97 11.38
N GLY A 223 -7.19 13.38 11.33
CA GLY A 223 -6.56 13.92 10.13
C GLY A 223 -6.55 12.94 8.95
N ILE A 224 -6.15 11.69 9.18
CA ILE A 224 -6.18 10.64 8.14
C ILE A 224 -7.60 10.43 7.61
N LEU A 225 -8.60 10.33 8.49
CA LEU A 225 -9.99 10.05 8.09
C LEU A 225 -10.64 11.23 7.35
N LYS A 226 -10.36 12.47 7.80
CA LYS A 226 -10.80 13.71 7.13
C LYS A 226 -10.28 13.76 5.69
N HIS A 227 -8.98 13.50 5.50
CA HIS A 227 -8.30 13.64 4.22
C HIS A 227 -8.21 12.33 3.42
N ALA A 228 -8.86 11.24 3.85
CA ALA A 228 -8.70 9.91 3.26
C ALA A 228 -8.92 9.86 1.74
N LYS A 229 -9.90 10.63 1.23
CA LYS A 229 -10.17 10.71 -0.22
C LYS A 229 -9.02 11.37 -0.98
N THR A 230 -8.50 12.48 -0.47
CA THR A 230 -7.31 13.16 -1.01
C THR A 230 -6.08 12.25 -0.93
N LEU A 231 -5.91 11.54 0.19
CA LEU A 231 -4.81 10.59 0.38
C LEU A 231 -4.83 9.47 -0.66
N ASN A 232 -6.00 8.99 -1.11
CA ASN A 232 -6.10 7.95 -2.13
C ASN A 232 -5.33 8.31 -3.42
N ALA A 233 -5.20 9.60 -3.78
CA ALA A 233 -4.44 9.98 -4.96
C ALA A 233 -2.96 9.58 -4.88
N PHE A 234 -2.38 9.53 -3.68
CA PHE A 234 -0.98 9.13 -3.44
C PHE A 234 -0.85 7.69 -2.93
N THR A 235 -1.80 7.22 -2.11
CA THR A 235 -1.75 5.89 -1.50
C THR A 235 -2.36 4.79 -2.38
N ASN A 236 -3.18 5.17 -3.35
CA ASN A 236 -3.89 4.29 -4.29
C ASN A 236 -3.82 4.84 -5.73
N PRO A 237 -2.61 5.11 -6.25
CA PRO A 237 -2.44 5.99 -7.40
C PRO A 237 -2.71 5.34 -8.77
N GLY A 238 -3.30 4.14 -8.81
CA GLY A 238 -3.57 3.41 -10.03
C GLY A 238 -5.05 3.07 -10.18
N THR A 239 -5.55 2.98 -11.41
CA THR A 239 -6.94 2.56 -11.66
C THR A 239 -7.24 1.13 -11.17
N ASN A 240 -6.19 0.30 -11.04
CA ASN A 240 -6.26 -1.05 -10.49
C ASN A 240 -6.43 -1.06 -8.94
N SER A 241 -5.97 -0.03 -8.24
CA SER A 241 -6.20 0.15 -6.80
C SER A 241 -7.67 0.08 -6.42
N TYR A 242 -8.52 0.68 -7.24
CA TYR A 242 -9.97 0.75 -7.03
C TYR A 242 -10.71 -0.54 -7.45
N LYS A 243 -9.99 -1.53 -7.97
CA LYS A 243 -10.47 -2.92 -8.10
C LYS A 243 -10.19 -3.74 -6.85
N ARG A 244 -9.23 -3.30 -6.02
CA ARG A 244 -8.98 -3.84 -4.67
C ARG A 244 -9.94 -3.26 -3.65
N LEU A 245 -10.16 -1.94 -3.67
CA LEU A 245 -11.03 -1.21 -2.73
C LEU A 245 -12.53 -1.41 -3.00
N ILE A 246 -12.96 -2.67 -2.96
CA ILE A 246 -14.36 -3.09 -3.04
C ILE A 246 -14.72 -3.88 -1.78
N PRO A 247 -15.98 -3.84 -1.30
CA PRO A 247 -16.42 -4.67 -0.19
C PRO A 247 -16.17 -6.18 -0.43
N GLY A 248 -15.88 -6.95 0.63
CA GLY A 248 -15.83 -8.43 0.59
C GLY A 248 -14.45 -9.10 0.46
N PHE A 249 -13.34 -8.36 0.44
CA PHE A 249 -11.98 -8.90 0.27
C PHE A 249 -10.97 -8.40 1.31
N GLU A 250 -11.41 -8.17 2.55
CA GLU A 250 -10.62 -7.52 3.62
C GLU A 250 -10.12 -6.10 3.28
N ALA A 251 -10.54 -5.55 2.13
CA ALA A 251 -10.21 -4.21 1.71
C ALA A 251 -10.98 -3.16 2.54
N PRO A 252 -10.30 -2.14 3.07
CA PRO A 252 -10.88 -1.19 3.99
C PRO A 252 -11.50 -0.02 3.23
N VAL A 253 -12.79 -0.12 2.91
CA VAL A 253 -13.50 0.93 2.15
C VAL A 253 -14.13 1.99 3.03
N LEU A 254 -14.31 1.70 4.32
CA LEU A 254 -15.05 2.55 5.26
C LEU A 254 -14.08 3.45 6.04
N ARG A 255 -14.35 4.75 6.08
CA ARG A 255 -13.58 5.77 6.81
C ARG A 255 -13.88 5.69 8.31
N ALA A 256 -13.47 4.60 8.91
CA ALA A 256 -13.61 4.30 10.32
C ALA A 256 -12.28 3.79 10.89
N TYR A 257 -12.18 3.83 12.23
CA TYR A 257 -11.07 3.25 12.98
C TYR A 257 -11.56 2.24 14.02
N SER A 258 -10.74 1.23 14.31
CA SER A 258 -11.03 0.23 15.34
C SER A 258 -9.76 -0.54 15.75
N ALA A 259 -9.74 -1.02 16.99
CA ALA A 259 -8.68 -1.90 17.48
C ALA A 259 -8.84 -3.37 17.04
N ARG A 260 -10.06 -3.80 16.72
CA ARG A 260 -10.36 -5.21 16.41
C ARG A 260 -10.77 -5.43 14.96
N ASN A 261 -11.39 -4.42 14.37
CA ASN A 261 -12.02 -4.56 13.07
C ASN A 261 -11.03 -4.29 11.93
N ARG A 262 -10.97 -5.25 11.00
CA ARG A 262 -10.14 -5.18 9.79
C ARG A 262 -10.81 -4.38 8.65
N SER A 263 -12.10 -4.07 8.73
CA SER A 263 -12.82 -3.41 7.63
C SER A 263 -12.70 -1.88 7.60
N GLY A 264 -12.17 -1.25 8.65
CA GLY A 264 -11.92 0.19 8.70
C GLY A 264 -10.62 0.60 8.01
N CYS A 265 -10.58 1.83 7.48
CA CYS A 265 -9.37 2.46 6.92
C CYS A 265 -8.18 2.47 7.87
N VAL A 266 -8.46 2.61 9.16
CA VAL A 266 -7.44 2.68 10.21
C VAL A 266 -7.63 1.57 11.23
N ARG A 267 -6.60 0.77 11.45
CA ARG A 267 -6.57 -0.22 12.54
C ARG A 267 -5.63 0.24 13.65
N ILE A 268 -5.94 -0.12 14.89
CA ILE A 268 -5.05 0.04 16.03
C ILE A 268 -4.55 -1.34 16.43
N PRO A 269 -3.32 -1.73 16.03
CA PRO A 269 -2.80 -3.05 16.36
C PRO A 269 -2.72 -3.28 17.86
N TRP A 270 -3.11 -4.48 18.30
CA TRP A 270 -3.01 -4.87 19.70
C TRP A 270 -1.55 -5.00 20.13
N THR A 271 -1.23 -4.45 21.31
CA THR A 271 0.09 -4.54 21.93
C THR A 271 -0.01 -4.17 23.41
N GLU A 272 0.78 -4.85 24.24
CA GLU A 272 0.94 -4.53 25.66
C GLU A 272 1.99 -3.43 25.89
N SER A 273 2.95 -3.27 24.96
CA SER A 273 4.02 -2.29 25.11
C SER A 273 3.60 -0.91 24.61
N PRO A 274 3.71 0.15 25.43
CA PRO A 274 3.55 1.54 24.98
C PRO A 274 4.47 1.89 23.80
N LYS A 275 5.68 1.29 23.75
CA LYS A 275 6.66 1.53 22.68
C LYS A 275 6.25 0.95 21.32
N ALA A 276 5.26 0.06 21.29
CA ALA A 276 4.76 -0.54 20.06
C ALA A 276 3.37 0.00 19.65
N LYS A 277 2.83 0.98 20.40
CA LYS A 277 1.57 1.65 20.06
C LYS A 277 1.73 2.45 18.77
N ARG A 278 0.82 2.23 17.84
CA ARG A 278 0.88 2.73 16.47
C ARG A 278 -0.51 2.76 15.84
N VAL A 279 -0.61 3.49 14.74
CA VAL A 279 -1.80 3.60 13.90
C VAL A 279 -1.49 2.93 12.56
N GLU A 280 -2.36 2.07 12.06
CA GLU A 280 -2.17 1.39 10.77
C GLU A 280 -3.19 1.89 9.74
N ALA A 281 -2.71 2.56 8.69
CA ALA A 281 -3.53 2.86 7.52
C ALA A 281 -3.54 1.64 6.58
N ARG A 282 -4.71 1.06 6.33
CA ARG A 282 -4.85 -0.21 5.58
C ARG A 282 -5.21 -0.03 4.10
N PHE A 283 -5.73 1.14 3.75
CA PHE A 283 -6.14 1.46 2.38
C PHE A 283 -4.99 1.58 1.38
N PRO A 284 -3.76 2.03 1.73
CA PRO A 284 -2.68 2.12 0.75
C PRO A 284 -2.39 0.77 0.08
N ASP A 285 -1.86 0.83 -1.13
CA ASP A 285 -1.43 -0.35 -1.87
C ASP A 285 -0.03 -0.19 -2.46
N PRO A 286 0.63 -1.29 -2.86
CA PRO A 286 2.02 -1.23 -3.28
C PRO A 286 2.24 -0.55 -4.63
N SER A 287 1.20 -0.10 -5.36
CA SER A 287 1.39 0.74 -6.54
C SER A 287 1.81 2.17 -6.20
N ALA A 288 1.61 2.58 -4.93
CA ALA A 288 2.05 3.85 -4.39
C ALA A 288 3.55 4.10 -4.57
N ASN A 289 3.89 5.36 -4.90
CA ASN A 289 5.24 5.88 -4.65
C ASN A 289 5.38 6.01 -3.11
N PRO A 290 6.26 5.24 -2.46
CA PRO A 290 6.31 5.19 -1.01
C PRO A 290 6.70 6.52 -0.38
N TYR A 291 7.53 7.33 -1.04
CA TYR A 291 7.92 8.63 -0.53
C TYR A 291 6.73 9.60 -0.47
N LEU A 292 5.96 9.70 -1.56
CA LEU A 292 4.77 10.56 -1.61
C LEU A 292 3.66 10.05 -0.68
N ALA A 293 3.41 8.75 -0.68
CA ALA A 293 2.36 8.16 0.15
C ALA A 293 2.64 8.34 1.66
N PHE A 294 3.87 8.08 2.11
CA PHE A 294 4.20 8.24 3.52
C PHE A 294 4.22 9.72 3.93
N SER A 295 4.70 10.60 3.06
CA SER A 295 4.65 12.05 3.29
C SER A 295 3.21 12.55 3.40
N ALA A 296 2.33 12.17 2.48
CA ALA A 296 0.92 12.57 2.52
C ALA A 296 0.22 12.05 3.79
N LEU A 297 0.46 10.79 4.18
CA LEU A 297 -0.06 10.23 5.43
C LEU A 297 0.43 10.99 6.66
N LEU A 298 1.73 11.32 6.73
CA LEU A 298 2.29 12.12 7.82
C LEU A 298 1.63 13.50 7.87
N MET A 299 1.57 14.21 6.74
CA MET A 299 1.01 15.55 6.64
C MET A 299 -0.47 15.60 7.05
N ALA A 300 -1.28 14.63 6.62
CA ALA A 300 -2.68 14.53 7.03
C ALA A 300 -2.81 14.32 8.54
N GLY A 301 -2.00 13.42 9.12
CA GLY A 301 -2.03 13.19 10.56
C GLY A 301 -1.53 14.39 11.38
N LEU A 302 -0.55 15.15 10.86
CA LEU A 302 -0.10 16.40 11.49
C LEU A 302 -1.15 17.51 11.43
N ASP A 303 -1.90 17.64 10.33
CA ASP A 303 -3.08 18.53 10.29
C ASP A 303 -4.12 18.11 11.33
N GLY A 304 -4.37 16.81 11.43
CA GLY A 304 -5.17 16.18 12.48
C GLY A 304 -4.84 16.71 13.88
N ILE A 305 -3.58 16.58 14.28
CA ILE A 305 -3.06 17.04 15.58
C ILE A 305 -3.19 18.56 15.74
N LYS A 306 -2.76 19.33 14.74
CA LYS A 306 -2.74 20.80 14.79
C LYS A 306 -4.16 21.38 14.90
N SER A 307 -5.08 20.83 14.14
CA SER A 307 -6.48 21.26 14.06
C SER A 307 -7.38 20.55 15.06
N LYS A 308 -6.83 19.64 15.89
CA LYS A 308 -7.54 18.83 16.91
C LYS A 308 -8.76 18.12 16.34
N ILE A 309 -8.61 17.51 15.17
CA ILE A 309 -9.70 16.87 14.44
C ILE A 309 -10.12 15.60 15.17
N ASP A 310 -11.35 15.56 15.66
CA ASP A 310 -11.92 14.38 16.29
C ASP A 310 -12.19 13.29 15.22
N PRO A 311 -11.66 12.06 15.37
CA PRO A 311 -11.94 10.96 14.46
C PRO A 311 -13.37 10.40 14.58
N GLY A 312 -14.16 10.87 15.55
CA GLY A 312 -15.47 10.33 15.88
C GLY A 312 -15.38 9.07 16.74
N GLU A 313 -16.50 8.39 16.93
CA GLU A 313 -16.55 7.15 17.70
C GLU A 313 -15.90 5.98 16.95
N ALA A 314 -15.17 5.13 17.68
CA ALA A 314 -14.59 3.91 17.14
C ALA A 314 -15.69 2.92 16.69
N MET A 315 -15.44 2.21 15.59
CA MET A 315 -16.44 1.32 14.99
C MET A 315 -16.06 -0.15 15.17
N ASP A 316 -16.38 -0.69 16.35
CA ASP A 316 -15.99 -2.05 16.76
C ASP A 316 -16.92 -3.17 16.27
N LYS A 317 -18.01 -2.83 15.58
CA LYS A 317 -18.84 -3.82 14.87
C LYS A 317 -18.11 -4.31 13.63
N ASN A 318 -18.26 -5.60 13.27
CA ASN A 318 -17.80 -6.08 11.97
C ASN A 318 -18.61 -5.37 10.87
N LEU A 319 -17.96 -4.49 10.11
CA LEU A 319 -18.67 -3.66 9.14
C LEU A 319 -19.16 -4.47 7.93
N TYR A 320 -18.61 -5.66 7.69
CA TYR A 320 -19.08 -6.54 6.62
C TYR A 320 -20.46 -7.14 6.89
N ASP A 321 -20.84 -7.22 8.17
CA ASP A 321 -22.13 -7.78 8.60
C ASP A 321 -23.20 -6.70 8.81
N LEU A 322 -22.86 -5.43 8.58
CA LEU A 322 -23.83 -4.35 8.69
C LEU A 322 -24.83 -4.41 7.53
N PRO A 323 -26.13 -4.19 7.80
CA PRO A 323 -27.13 -4.05 6.75
C PRO A 323 -26.74 -2.95 5.76
N ALA A 324 -27.10 -3.13 4.49
CA ALA A 324 -26.81 -2.15 3.43
C ALA A 324 -27.37 -0.74 3.72
N GLU A 325 -28.40 -0.62 4.56
CA GLU A 325 -28.94 0.66 5.00
C GLU A 325 -28.00 1.39 5.98
N GLU A 326 -27.41 0.68 6.95
CA GLU A 326 -26.43 1.25 7.90
C GLU A 326 -25.10 1.61 7.20
N LEU A 327 -24.75 0.89 6.13
CA LEU A 327 -23.54 1.14 5.34
C LEU A 327 -23.59 2.43 4.51
N LYS A 328 -24.77 2.91 4.12
CA LYS A 328 -24.92 4.12 3.30
C LYS A 328 -24.46 5.39 4.02
N ASP A 329 -24.64 5.41 5.33
CA ASP A 329 -24.33 6.58 6.15
C ASP A 329 -22.86 6.63 6.58
N ILE A 330 -22.11 5.54 6.38
CA ILE A 330 -20.68 5.49 6.72
C ILE A 330 -19.86 6.03 5.54
N PRO A 331 -19.08 7.10 5.76
CA PRO A 331 -18.29 7.67 4.67
C PRO A 331 -17.24 6.69 4.14
N THR A 332 -17.04 6.66 2.82
CA THR A 332 -16.07 5.76 2.16
C THR A 332 -14.86 6.50 1.60
N VAL A 333 -13.80 5.74 1.30
CA VAL A 333 -12.69 6.16 0.42
C VAL A 333 -13.18 6.34 -1.03
N CYS A 334 -12.33 6.89 -1.89
CA CYS A 334 -12.67 7.06 -3.31
C CYS A 334 -12.94 5.72 -3.99
N GLY A 335 -13.90 5.71 -4.91
CA GLY A 335 -14.25 4.56 -5.75
C GLY A 335 -13.52 4.54 -7.10
N SER A 336 -12.78 5.60 -7.44
CA SER A 336 -11.99 5.68 -8.67
C SER A 336 -10.77 6.59 -8.51
N LEU A 337 -9.79 6.42 -9.41
CA LEU A 337 -8.62 7.31 -9.47
C LEU A 337 -9.04 8.74 -9.84
N ARG A 338 -9.99 8.90 -10.76
CA ARG A 338 -10.57 10.20 -11.13
C ARG A 338 -11.08 10.94 -9.90
N GLU A 339 -11.95 10.30 -9.12
CA GLU A 339 -12.49 10.90 -7.88
C GLU A 339 -11.38 11.31 -6.91
N ALA A 340 -10.34 10.48 -6.75
CA ALA A 340 -9.23 10.81 -5.86
C ALA A 340 -8.40 11.99 -6.36
N LEU A 341 -8.18 12.13 -7.67
CA LEU A 341 -7.49 13.28 -8.26
C LEU A 341 -8.32 14.56 -8.14
N ASP A 342 -9.64 14.48 -8.32
CA ASP A 342 -10.55 15.61 -8.11
C ASP A 342 -10.56 16.03 -6.63
N CYS A 343 -10.55 15.07 -5.70
CA CYS A 343 -10.42 15.35 -4.26
C CYS A 343 -9.06 15.99 -3.94
N LEU A 344 -7.97 15.51 -4.53
CA LEU A 344 -6.64 16.10 -4.37
C LEU A 344 -6.61 17.55 -4.88
N ALA A 345 -7.22 17.84 -6.03
CA ALA A 345 -7.33 19.20 -6.54
C ALA A 345 -8.09 20.11 -5.57
N ALA A 346 -9.12 19.60 -4.89
CA ALA A 346 -10.00 20.38 -4.00
C ALA A 346 -9.51 20.51 -2.54
N ASP A 347 -8.72 19.57 -2.02
CA ASP A 347 -8.35 19.45 -0.60
C ASP A 347 -6.84 19.15 -0.42
N HIS A 348 -5.96 19.93 -1.06
CA HIS A 348 -4.50 19.77 -0.91
C HIS A 348 -3.82 20.75 0.05
N ASP A 349 -4.55 21.71 0.64
CA ASP A 349 -3.93 22.78 1.45
C ASP A 349 -3.09 22.24 2.62
N PHE A 350 -3.50 21.14 3.24
CA PHE A 350 -2.76 20.52 4.33
C PHE A 350 -1.39 19.98 3.91
N LEU A 351 -1.22 19.61 2.63
CA LEU A 351 0.03 19.10 2.06
C LEU A 351 1.06 20.22 1.83
N LEU A 352 0.58 21.45 1.63
CA LEU A 352 1.43 22.63 1.37
C LEU A 352 2.13 23.15 2.62
N ALA A 353 1.74 22.68 3.82
CA ALA A 353 2.33 23.16 5.06
C ALA A 353 3.83 22.86 5.13
N GLY A 354 4.64 23.88 5.38
CA GLY A 354 6.10 23.76 5.45
C GLY A 354 6.78 23.49 4.10
N ASP A 355 6.10 23.81 2.98
CA ASP A 355 6.60 23.61 1.61
C ASP A 355 7.00 22.15 1.32
N VAL A 356 6.36 21.21 2.03
CA VAL A 356 6.62 19.77 1.91
C VAL A 356 6.21 19.27 0.54
N PHE A 357 4.95 19.50 0.18
CA PHE A 357 4.49 19.43 -1.20
C PHE A 357 4.37 20.84 -1.75
N THR A 358 4.74 21.05 -3.01
CA THR A 358 4.48 22.31 -3.70
C THR A 358 3.23 22.17 -4.56
N LYS A 359 2.54 23.30 -4.78
CA LYS A 359 1.38 23.34 -5.67
C LYS A 359 1.72 22.83 -7.07
N ASP A 360 2.88 23.23 -7.58
CA ASP A 360 3.40 22.79 -8.88
C ASP A 360 3.62 21.27 -8.95
N GLN A 361 4.20 20.66 -7.89
CA GLN A 361 4.33 19.20 -7.82
C GLN A 361 2.97 18.50 -7.85
N ILE A 362 1.99 19.02 -7.10
CA ILE A 362 0.63 18.44 -7.03
C ILE A 362 -0.08 18.56 -8.38
N GLU A 363 -0.06 19.73 -9.00
CA GLU A 363 -0.68 19.95 -10.32
C GLU A 363 -0.04 19.07 -11.40
N ALA A 364 1.29 18.96 -11.41
CA ALA A 364 2.01 18.07 -12.33
C ALA A 364 1.69 16.59 -12.09
N TYR A 365 1.57 16.19 -10.82
CA TYR A 365 1.18 14.82 -10.45
C TYR A 365 -0.26 14.50 -10.90
N ILE A 366 -1.20 15.42 -10.70
CA ILE A 366 -2.59 15.27 -11.15
C ILE A 366 -2.64 15.11 -12.68
N ALA A 367 -1.94 15.97 -13.42
CA ALA A 367 -1.87 15.89 -14.88
C ALA A 367 -1.33 14.54 -15.36
N LEU A 368 -0.20 14.08 -14.78
CA LEU A 368 0.39 12.77 -15.08
C LEU A 368 -0.59 11.62 -14.85
N LYS A 369 -1.38 11.69 -13.78
CA LYS A 369 -2.32 10.62 -13.42
C LYS A 369 -3.62 10.66 -14.23
N PHE A 370 -4.04 11.81 -14.73
CA PHE A 370 -5.17 11.88 -15.65
C PHE A 370 -4.90 11.15 -16.98
N ASP A 371 -3.65 11.09 -17.44
CA ASP A 371 -3.30 10.28 -18.62
C ASP A 371 -3.62 8.79 -18.41
N GLU A 372 -3.33 8.25 -17.22
CA GLU A 372 -3.69 6.88 -16.84
C GLU A 372 -5.21 6.68 -16.77
N VAL A 373 -5.92 7.65 -16.19
CA VAL A 373 -7.40 7.64 -16.10
C VAL A 373 -8.01 7.61 -17.49
N HIS A 374 -7.63 8.53 -18.37
CA HIS A 374 -8.19 8.61 -19.72
C HIS A 374 -7.87 7.37 -20.55
N LYS A 375 -6.65 6.83 -20.43
CA LYS A 375 -6.31 5.58 -21.10
C LYS A 375 -7.21 4.43 -20.65
N TYR A 376 -7.47 4.31 -19.36
CA TYR A 376 -8.36 3.28 -18.83
C TYR A 376 -9.83 3.49 -19.26
N GLU A 377 -10.36 4.70 -19.11
CA GLU A 377 -11.76 5.02 -19.40
C GLU A 377 -12.11 4.96 -20.89
N HIS A 378 -11.14 5.23 -21.77
CA HIS A 378 -11.36 5.21 -23.23
C HIS A 378 -11.00 3.88 -23.90
N THR A 379 -10.55 2.88 -23.14
CA THR A 379 -10.24 1.54 -23.67
C THR A 379 -11.41 0.59 -23.38
N PRO A 380 -12.09 0.02 -24.41
CA PRO A 380 -13.16 -0.95 -24.20
C PRO A 380 -12.71 -2.16 -23.37
N HIS A 381 -13.56 -2.60 -22.44
CA HIS A 381 -13.23 -3.68 -21.51
C HIS A 381 -13.88 -5.00 -21.94
N PRO A 382 -13.21 -6.17 -21.84
CA PRO A 382 -13.79 -7.46 -22.25
C PRO A 382 -15.15 -7.80 -21.62
N VAL A 383 -15.40 -7.34 -20.39
CA VAL A 383 -16.69 -7.51 -19.72
C VAL A 383 -17.83 -6.77 -20.45
N GLU A 384 -17.55 -5.61 -21.06
CA GLU A 384 -18.55 -4.83 -21.82
C GLU A 384 -19.03 -5.59 -23.05
N PHE A 385 -18.18 -6.41 -23.68
CA PHE A 385 -18.60 -7.28 -24.78
C PHE A 385 -19.59 -8.34 -24.29
N GLY A 386 -19.37 -8.91 -23.10
CA GLY A 386 -20.30 -9.86 -22.50
C GLY A 386 -21.66 -9.24 -22.14
N MET A 387 -21.69 -7.95 -21.79
CA MET A 387 -22.92 -7.25 -21.38
C MET A 387 -23.67 -6.60 -22.55
N TYR A 388 -22.95 -6.04 -23.52
CA TYR A 388 -23.50 -5.07 -24.47
C TYR A 388 -23.19 -5.38 -25.95
N TYR A 389 -22.47 -6.46 -26.29
CA TYR A 389 -22.14 -6.72 -27.70
C TYR A 389 -23.37 -6.95 -28.59
N SER A 390 -24.43 -7.51 -28.02
CA SER A 390 -25.68 -7.82 -28.73
C SER A 390 -26.83 -6.86 -28.38
N CYS A 391 -26.54 -5.68 -27.83
CA CYS A 391 -27.56 -4.74 -27.37
C CYS A 391 -28.36 -4.09 -28.51
#